data_AF-A0A7X3VD80-F1
#
_entry.id   AF-A0A7X3VD80-F1
#
_cell.length_a   1.000
_cell.length_b   1.000
_cell.length_c   1.000
_cell.angle_alpha   90.00
_cell.angle_beta   90.00
_cell.angle_gamma   90.00
#
_symmetry.space_group_name_H-M   'P 1'
#
loop_
_entity.id
_entity.type
_entity.pdbx_description
1 polymer ?
#
loop_
_entity_poly.entity_id
_entity_poly.type
_entity_poly.pdbx_seq_one_letter_code
_entity_poly.pdbx_strand_id
1 'polypeptide(L)'
;MNLHPVIFAGGSGTRLWPLSREFYPKPFLSITGPHTMLQETILRLDGIAGMVRPIVVCNEEHRFLVAEQVRRIDRMPESIILEPEGRNTAPALTLAALALQNQVQDDEDPLILGFHADHAIGDVAAFRSAVETAAKLAKSDCIATLGAPPDSPHTGYGYIRMGEELPVDRGVSNCSAYELAEFVEKPDKTTAKRMIETGKYLWNSGMFFMRASVWLEELERFRPDIVQACRKAYDKGAEDGIFYRPDPEIFSECPADTIDYAVMERITASDYDGRRRAVVVPLDAGWSDLGSWAAIMDISEKDSNGNVINGDVYVHEMRNSMIYGEHRLVSVVGLKDVIVIETVDAVLVADKNRVEDVKTLVDVLKRDSRYEQENHRRVHRPWGWYETVDFGQRFQVKQLTVNPGAALSLQMHHHRAEHWVVVSGTAKVTKAGEQFLLHENQAAYIQIGEQHRLENPGTIPLKIIEVQTGSYLGEDDIVRFEDRYNRS
;
A
#
# COMPACT_ATOMS: atom_id res chain seq x y z
N MET A 1 5.49 16.80 -21.97
CA MET A 1 5.13 15.38 -21.93
C MET A 1 4.81 15.04 -20.49
N ASN A 2 3.65 14.44 -20.30
CA ASN A 2 3.14 14.09 -18.98
C ASN A 2 3.83 12.79 -18.53
N LEU A 3 4.30 12.78 -17.28
CA LEU A 3 4.82 11.62 -16.58
C LEU A 3 3.69 11.10 -15.71
N HIS A 4 3.21 9.89 -15.98
CA HIS A 4 2.06 9.29 -15.29
C HIS A 4 2.56 8.30 -14.23
N PRO A 5 2.61 8.69 -12.94
CA PRO A 5 2.99 7.79 -11.88
C PRO A 5 1.89 6.75 -11.64
N VAL A 6 2.25 5.48 -11.68
CA VAL A 6 1.40 4.35 -11.32
C VAL A 6 1.91 3.78 -10.01
N ILE A 7 1.12 3.93 -8.96
CA ILE A 7 1.51 3.55 -7.60
C ILE A 7 0.81 2.24 -7.23
N PHE A 8 1.60 1.18 -7.04
CA PHE A 8 1.13 -0.11 -6.55
C PHE A 8 0.96 -0.04 -5.04
N ALA A 9 -0.29 0.12 -4.58
CA ALA A 9 -0.67 0.12 -3.17
C ALA A 9 -1.20 -1.25 -2.74
N GLY A 10 -0.47 -2.31 -3.12
CA GLY A 10 -0.71 -3.69 -2.72
C GLY A 10 0.29 -4.17 -1.65
N GLY A 11 0.13 -5.41 -1.21
CA GLY A 11 1.05 -6.08 -0.28
C GLY A 11 0.54 -6.13 1.15
N SER A 12 0.07 -7.30 1.59
CA SER A 12 -0.48 -7.54 2.93
C SER A 12 0.50 -7.19 4.06
N GLY A 13 1.81 -7.27 3.80
CA GLY A 13 2.83 -6.86 4.76
C GLY A 13 3.02 -7.81 5.93
N THR A 14 2.62 -9.09 5.82
CA THR A 14 2.54 -10.04 6.96
C THR A 14 3.79 -10.13 7.85
N ARG A 15 4.99 -9.86 7.31
CA ARG A 15 6.25 -9.79 8.08
C ARG A 15 6.32 -8.63 9.08
N LEU A 16 5.46 -7.63 8.92
CA LEU A 16 5.29 -6.47 9.80
C LEU A 16 4.09 -6.61 10.75
N TRP A 17 3.53 -7.82 10.89
CA TRP A 17 2.62 -8.10 11.98
C TRP A 17 3.38 -7.83 13.31
N PRO A 18 2.74 -7.24 14.34
CA PRO A 18 1.33 -6.92 14.49
C PRO A 18 0.96 -5.49 14.11
N LEU A 19 1.76 -4.74 13.35
CA LEU A 19 1.26 -3.47 12.79
C LEU A 19 0.42 -3.71 11.54
N SER A 20 0.93 -4.51 10.60
CA SER A 20 0.17 -4.86 9.40
C SER A 20 -0.97 -5.83 9.71
N ARG A 21 -2.10 -5.65 9.03
CA ARG A 21 -3.27 -6.53 9.03
C ARG A 21 -3.76 -6.71 7.59
N GLU A 22 -4.60 -7.71 7.35
CA GLU A 22 -5.19 -7.92 6.01
C GLU A 22 -5.95 -6.69 5.49
N PHE A 23 -6.75 -6.06 6.36
CA PHE A 23 -7.49 -4.84 6.06
C PHE A 23 -6.74 -3.54 6.38
N TYR A 24 -5.50 -3.63 6.87
CA TYR A 24 -4.62 -2.47 7.10
C TYR A 24 -3.19 -2.84 6.71
N PRO A 25 -2.92 -2.99 5.41
CA PRO A 25 -1.65 -3.52 4.93
C PRO A 25 -0.52 -2.49 5.03
N LYS A 26 0.69 -2.97 4.77
CA LYS A 26 1.96 -2.24 4.91
C LYS A 26 1.98 -0.82 4.31
N PRO A 27 1.47 -0.55 3.08
CA PRO A 27 1.52 0.80 2.50
C PRO A 27 0.90 1.90 3.37
N PHE A 28 0.01 1.53 4.30
CA PHE A 28 -0.73 2.46 5.15
C PHE A 28 -0.16 2.59 6.56
N LEU A 29 0.99 1.97 6.83
CA LEU A 29 1.70 2.11 8.10
C LEU A 29 2.57 3.37 8.09
N SER A 30 2.65 4.04 9.23
CA SER A 30 3.45 5.24 9.48
C SER A 30 4.54 4.88 10.49
N ILE A 31 5.66 4.33 10.01
CA ILE A 31 6.67 3.71 10.88
C ILE A 31 7.86 4.63 11.12
N THR A 32 8.35 5.29 10.07
CA THR A 32 9.57 6.11 10.07
C THR A 32 9.30 7.61 10.23
N GLY A 33 8.03 8.01 10.27
CA GLY A 33 7.65 9.41 10.26
C GLY A 33 6.15 9.62 10.43
N PRO A 34 5.66 10.85 10.22
CA PRO A 34 4.25 11.21 10.39
C PRO A 34 3.36 10.81 9.20
N HIS A 35 3.96 10.39 8.09
CA HIS A 35 3.28 10.00 6.87
C HIS A 35 3.31 8.49 6.70
N THR A 36 2.25 7.94 6.09
CA THR A 36 2.25 6.54 5.68
C THR A 36 3.18 6.33 4.49
N MET A 37 3.62 5.09 4.25
CA MET A 37 4.52 4.80 3.12
C MET A 37 3.92 5.23 1.77
N LEU A 38 2.60 5.04 1.58
CA LEU A 38 1.87 5.54 0.41
C LEU A 38 1.97 7.06 0.29
N GLN A 39 1.74 7.78 1.40
CA GLN A 39 1.83 9.24 1.42
C GLN A 39 3.25 9.72 1.12
N GLU A 40 4.26 9.11 1.73
CA GLU A 40 5.66 9.44 1.45
C GLU A 40 6.02 9.20 -0.03
N THR A 41 5.48 8.13 -0.64
CA THR A 41 5.68 7.81 -2.06
C THR A 41 5.06 8.85 -2.98
N ILE A 42 3.88 9.37 -2.64
CA ILE A 42 3.26 10.46 -3.42
C ILE A 42 4.03 11.77 -3.23
N LEU A 43 4.33 12.14 -1.99
CA LEU A 43 4.99 13.40 -1.66
C LEU A 43 6.41 13.51 -2.25
N ARG A 44 7.16 12.41 -2.35
CA ARG A 44 8.51 12.44 -2.93
C ARG A 44 8.51 12.73 -4.44
N LEU A 45 7.39 12.50 -5.13
CA LEU A 45 7.23 12.83 -6.55
C LEU A 45 7.01 14.33 -6.81
N ASP A 46 6.62 15.10 -5.78
CA ASP A 46 6.46 16.55 -5.90
C ASP A 46 7.75 17.20 -6.42
N GLY A 47 7.65 18.17 -7.32
CA GLY A 47 8.81 18.89 -7.85
C GLY A 47 9.52 18.22 -9.04
N ILE A 48 9.11 17.02 -9.47
CA ILE A 48 9.56 16.44 -10.74
C ILE A 48 8.79 17.10 -11.90
N ALA A 49 9.51 17.66 -12.87
CA ALA A 49 8.89 18.39 -13.97
C ALA A 49 8.06 17.47 -14.89
N GLY A 50 6.80 17.86 -15.14
CA GLY A 50 5.87 17.10 -15.99
C GLY A 50 5.15 15.96 -15.28
N MET A 51 5.36 15.77 -13.97
CA MET A 51 4.58 14.82 -13.18
C MET A 51 3.11 15.23 -13.12
N VAL A 52 2.22 14.33 -13.56
CA VAL A 52 0.76 14.52 -13.41
C VAL A 52 0.24 13.77 -12.18
N ARG A 53 -1.07 13.88 -11.92
CA ARG A 53 -1.71 13.17 -10.80
C ARG A 53 -1.52 11.66 -10.98
N PRO A 54 -1.26 10.90 -9.90
CA PRO A 54 -1.02 9.47 -9.98
C PRO A 54 -2.29 8.68 -10.30
N ILE A 55 -2.09 7.52 -10.92
CA ILE A 55 -3.03 6.41 -10.83
C ILE A 55 -2.56 5.53 -9.68
N VAL A 56 -3.45 5.22 -8.74
CA VAL A 56 -3.17 4.26 -7.66
C VAL A 56 -3.87 2.95 -7.98
N VAL A 57 -3.15 1.84 -7.92
CA VAL A 57 -3.73 0.50 -8.08
C VAL A 57 -3.72 -0.18 -6.72
N CYS A 58 -4.89 -0.61 -6.24
CA CYS A 58 -5.03 -1.30 -4.95
C CYS A 58 -6.16 -2.33 -5.00
N ASN A 59 -6.28 -3.15 -3.97
CA ASN A 59 -7.43 -4.05 -3.83
C ASN A 59 -8.73 -3.28 -3.53
N GLU A 60 -9.88 -3.77 -4.00
CA GLU A 60 -11.22 -3.19 -3.74
C GLU A 60 -11.48 -2.97 -2.24
N GLU A 61 -11.00 -3.86 -1.37
CA GLU A 61 -11.17 -3.74 0.08
C GLU A 61 -10.41 -2.55 0.68
N HIS A 62 -9.36 -2.07 0.00
CA HIS A 62 -8.53 -0.95 0.47
C HIS A 62 -8.95 0.40 -0.11
N ARG A 63 -9.99 0.45 -0.96
CA ARG A 63 -10.40 1.67 -1.71
C ARG A 63 -10.57 2.90 -0.84
N PHE A 64 -11.22 2.76 0.32
CA PHE A 64 -11.49 3.88 1.23
C PHE A 64 -10.25 4.29 2.02
N LEU A 65 -9.35 3.33 2.28
CA LEU A 65 -8.10 3.61 2.96
C LEU A 65 -7.17 4.41 2.04
N VAL A 66 -7.02 4.00 0.77
CA VAL A 66 -6.28 4.78 -0.22
C VAL A 66 -6.88 6.17 -0.38
N ALA A 67 -8.18 6.28 -0.64
CA ALA A 67 -8.85 7.56 -0.85
C ALA A 67 -8.70 8.51 0.34
N GLU A 68 -8.78 8.01 1.57
CA GLU A 68 -8.58 8.83 2.77
C GLU A 68 -7.12 9.25 2.94
N GLN A 69 -6.17 8.36 2.68
CA GLN A 69 -4.74 8.64 2.84
C GLN A 69 -4.26 9.73 1.89
N VAL A 70 -4.68 9.67 0.62
CA VAL A 70 -4.34 10.69 -0.39
C VAL A 70 -5.07 12.02 -0.15
N ARG A 71 -6.30 11.98 0.37
CA ARG A 71 -7.06 13.17 0.78
C ARG A 71 -6.37 13.92 1.92
N ARG A 72 -5.83 13.20 2.91
CA ARG A 72 -5.13 13.78 4.07
C ARG A 72 -3.89 14.59 3.73
N ILE A 73 -3.27 14.34 2.57
CA ILE A 73 -2.10 15.08 2.08
C ILE A 73 -2.43 16.04 0.92
N ASP A 74 -3.71 16.21 0.60
CA ASP A 74 -4.17 17.06 -0.52
C ASP A 74 -3.48 16.73 -1.86
N ARG A 75 -3.41 15.41 -2.16
CA ARG A 75 -2.83 14.87 -3.40
C ARG A 75 -3.77 13.85 -4.01
N MET A 76 -4.97 14.33 -4.40
CA MET A 76 -5.97 13.46 -5.02
C MET A 76 -5.41 12.81 -6.30
N PRO A 77 -5.54 11.48 -6.47
CA PRO A 77 -5.12 10.79 -7.68
C PRO A 77 -6.00 11.18 -8.86
N GLU A 78 -5.53 10.87 -10.07
CA GLU A 78 -6.32 10.91 -11.28
C GLU A 78 -7.39 9.82 -11.27
N SER A 79 -6.99 8.60 -10.89
CA SER A 79 -7.87 7.45 -10.76
C SER A 79 -7.33 6.47 -9.72
N ILE A 80 -8.22 5.70 -9.10
CA ILE A 80 -7.90 4.57 -8.24
C ILE A 80 -8.48 3.31 -8.91
N ILE A 81 -7.60 2.47 -9.45
CA ILE A 81 -7.98 1.19 -10.05
C ILE A 81 -8.08 0.14 -8.94
N LEU A 82 -9.25 -0.47 -8.82
CA LEU A 82 -9.59 -1.41 -7.76
C LEU A 82 -9.52 -2.85 -8.27
N GLU A 83 -8.44 -3.55 -7.95
CA GLU A 83 -8.32 -4.97 -8.24
C GLU A 83 -9.29 -5.77 -7.34
N PRO A 84 -10.17 -6.63 -7.90
CA PRO A 84 -11.04 -7.48 -7.11
C PRO A 84 -10.25 -8.53 -6.32
N GLU A 85 -9.10 -8.94 -6.85
CA GLU A 85 -8.15 -9.87 -6.22
C GLU A 85 -6.72 -9.49 -6.64
N GLY A 86 -5.73 -9.67 -5.76
CA GLY A 86 -4.35 -9.34 -6.09
C GLY A 86 -3.74 -10.30 -7.12
N ARG A 87 -3.29 -9.76 -8.26
CA ARG A 87 -2.63 -10.54 -9.35
C ARG A 87 -1.18 -10.12 -9.63
N ASN A 88 -0.51 -9.51 -8.66
CA ASN A 88 0.86 -8.97 -8.75
C ASN A 88 0.99 -7.77 -9.72
N THR A 89 2.23 -7.31 -9.94
CA THR A 89 2.51 -6.01 -10.56
C THR A 89 2.29 -5.96 -12.07
N ALA A 90 2.39 -7.07 -12.81
CA ALA A 90 2.21 -7.03 -14.26
C ALA A 90 0.75 -6.75 -14.66
N PRO A 91 -0.27 -7.45 -14.11
CA PRO A 91 -1.67 -7.09 -14.34
C PRO A 91 -2.02 -5.67 -13.87
N ALA A 92 -1.51 -5.26 -12.70
CA ALA A 92 -1.74 -3.92 -12.16
C ALA A 92 -1.22 -2.80 -13.08
N LEU A 93 0.02 -2.93 -13.58
CA LEU A 93 0.59 -1.97 -14.53
C LEU A 93 -0.18 -1.98 -15.86
N THR A 94 -0.67 -3.15 -16.28
CA THR A 94 -1.44 -3.32 -17.52
C THR A 94 -2.79 -2.61 -17.46
N LEU A 95 -3.53 -2.75 -16.36
CA LEU A 95 -4.78 -2.01 -16.16
C LEU A 95 -4.54 -0.49 -16.19
N ALA A 96 -3.47 -0.01 -15.55
CA ALA A 96 -3.11 1.40 -15.59
C ALA A 96 -2.70 1.87 -17.00
N ALA A 97 -1.95 1.06 -17.75
CA ALA A 97 -1.57 1.36 -19.13
C ALA A 97 -2.79 1.44 -20.06
N LEU A 98 -3.74 0.52 -19.93
CA LEU A 98 -5.01 0.55 -20.66
C LEU A 98 -5.84 1.79 -20.31
N ALA A 99 -5.91 2.15 -19.03
CA ALA A 99 -6.60 3.36 -18.59
C ALA A 99 -6.02 4.63 -19.22
N LEU A 100 -4.69 4.74 -19.22
CA LEU A 100 -3.99 5.88 -19.81
C LEU A 100 -4.16 5.92 -21.33
N GLN A 101 -4.07 4.78 -22.01
CA GLN A 101 -4.27 4.71 -23.48
C GLN A 101 -5.67 5.14 -23.91
N ASN A 102 -6.70 4.83 -23.11
CA ASN A 102 -8.07 5.22 -23.44
C ASN A 102 -8.38 6.70 -23.18
N GLN A 103 -7.50 7.41 -22.45
CA GLN A 103 -7.66 8.83 -22.12
C GLN A 103 -6.96 9.78 -23.09
N VAL A 104 -5.97 9.29 -23.83
CA VAL A 104 -5.18 10.09 -24.77
C VAL A 104 -5.79 10.11 -26.18
N GLN A 105 -5.57 11.20 -26.91
CA GLN A 105 -5.86 11.27 -28.34
C GLN A 105 -4.85 10.42 -29.13
N ASP A 106 -5.21 9.99 -30.34
CA ASP A 106 -4.46 9.02 -31.18
C ASP A 106 -2.95 9.30 -31.41
N ASP A 107 -2.44 10.50 -31.07
CA ASP A 107 -1.04 10.91 -31.22
C ASP A 107 -0.23 11.03 -29.91
N GLU A 108 -0.83 10.80 -28.72
CA GLU A 108 -0.10 10.83 -27.44
C GLU A 108 0.12 9.41 -26.88
N ASP A 109 1.37 9.06 -26.55
CA ASP A 109 1.74 7.80 -25.89
C ASP A 109 2.26 8.09 -24.47
N PRO A 110 1.43 7.89 -23.42
CA PRO A 110 1.74 8.20 -22.04
C PRO A 110 3.02 7.51 -21.55
N LEU A 111 3.90 8.27 -20.89
CA LEU A 111 5.03 7.67 -20.19
C LEU A 111 4.60 7.23 -18.80
N ILE A 112 4.64 5.92 -18.55
CA ILE A 112 4.26 5.29 -17.30
C ILE A 112 5.48 5.13 -16.40
N LEU A 113 5.32 5.49 -15.12
CA LEU A 113 6.34 5.36 -14.10
C LEU A 113 5.78 4.49 -12.95
N GLY A 114 6.15 3.22 -12.90
CA GLY A 114 5.71 2.27 -11.88
C GLY A 114 6.48 2.45 -10.57
N PHE A 115 5.75 2.64 -9.47
CA PHE A 115 6.28 2.80 -8.12
C PHE A 115 5.58 1.87 -7.14
N HIS A 116 6.33 1.32 -6.20
CA HIS A 116 5.78 0.61 -5.04
C HIS A 116 5.46 1.60 -3.92
N ALA A 117 4.27 1.49 -3.33
CA ALA A 117 3.83 2.38 -2.26
C ALA A 117 4.56 2.16 -0.93
N ASP A 118 5.36 1.10 -0.81
CA ASP A 118 5.88 0.58 0.45
C ASP A 118 7.42 0.56 0.52
N HIS A 119 8.08 1.40 -0.29
CA HIS A 119 9.53 1.62 -0.26
C HIS A 119 9.92 2.88 0.52
N ALA A 120 11.03 2.81 1.25
CA ALA A 120 11.71 3.97 1.83
C ALA A 120 12.78 4.52 0.88
N ILE A 121 12.92 5.85 0.88
CA ILE A 121 13.94 6.60 0.14
C ILE A 121 14.49 7.67 1.09
N GLY A 122 15.78 7.59 1.41
CA GLY A 122 16.44 8.55 2.31
C GLY A 122 16.77 9.89 1.64
N ASP A 123 17.34 9.88 0.43
CA ASP A 123 17.69 11.08 -0.33
C ASP A 123 16.68 11.33 -1.46
N VAL A 124 15.70 12.17 -1.19
CA VAL A 124 14.64 12.54 -2.14
C VAL A 124 15.20 13.30 -3.35
N ALA A 125 16.28 14.08 -3.20
CA ALA A 125 16.85 14.83 -4.32
C ALA A 125 17.57 13.89 -5.30
N ALA A 126 18.36 12.94 -4.78
CA ALA A 126 18.98 11.90 -5.58
C ALA A 126 17.93 11.03 -6.30
N PHE A 127 16.86 10.66 -5.60
CA PHE A 127 15.74 9.93 -6.19
C PHE A 127 15.09 10.68 -7.35
N ARG A 128 14.77 11.97 -7.18
CA ARG A 128 14.16 12.79 -8.25
C ARG A 128 15.06 12.88 -9.48
N SER A 129 16.37 13.08 -9.28
CA SER A 129 17.35 13.09 -10.37
C SER A 129 17.40 11.76 -11.13
N ALA A 130 17.33 10.63 -10.41
CA ALA A 130 17.31 9.30 -11.01
C ALA A 130 16.00 9.07 -11.81
N VAL A 131 14.85 9.44 -11.26
CA VAL A 131 13.54 9.36 -11.94
C VAL A 131 13.53 10.21 -13.21
N GLU A 132 14.01 11.45 -13.16
CA GLU A 132 14.07 12.32 -14.35
C GLU A 132 14.98 11.75 -15.44
N THR A 133 16.09 11.11 -15.06
CA THR A 133 17.00 10.45 -15.99
C THR A 133 16.36 9.23 -16.62
N ALA A 134 15.76 8.35 -15.81
CA ALA A 134 15.06 7.17 -16.29
C ALA A 134 13.90 7.54 -17.21
N ALA A 135 13.10 8.55 -16.84
CA ALA A 135 12.01 9.06 -17.66
C ALA A 135 12.49 9.64 -19.00
N LYS A 136 13.63 10.34 -19.04
CA LYS A 136 14.22 10.82 -20.30
C LYS A 136 14.64 9.67 -21.21
N LEU A 137 15.27 8.63 -20.68
CA LEU A 137 15.69 7.46 -21.45
C LEU A 137 14.49 6.66 -21.98
N ALA A 138 13.48 6.47 -21.13
CA ALA A 138 12.27 5.73 -21.45
C ALA A 138 11.44 6.38 -22.58
N LYS A 139 11.63 7.67 -22.86
CA LYS A 139 11.03 8.34 -24.04
C LYS A 139 11.55 7.79 -25.36
N SER A 140 12.76 7.26 -25.40
CA SER A 140 13.42 6.74 -26.60
C SER A 140 13.20 5.24 -26.77
N ASP A 141 11.97 4.76 -26.58
CA ASP A 141 11.59 3.35 -26.76
C ASP A 141 12.31 2.36 -25.83
N CYS A 142 12.93 2.88 -24.76
CA CYS A 142 13.64 2.08 -23.78
C CYS A 142 12.71 1.69 -22.63
N ILE A 143 13.03 0.55 -22.00
CA ILE A 143 12.47 0.17 -20.69
C ILE A 143 13.54 0.48 -19.66
N ALA A 144 13.32 1.51 -18.85
CA ALA A 144 14.27 1.92 -17.82
C ALA A 144 13.85 1.36 -16.45
N THR A 145 14.84 1.10 -15.60
CA THR A 145 14.65 0.73 -14.20
C THR A 145 15.67 1.45 -13.31
N LEU A 146 15.37 1.54 -12.01
CA LEU A 146 16.30 2.07 -11.01
C LEU A 146 16.96 0.92 -10.24
N GLY A 147 18.29 0.98 -10.09
CA GLY A 147 19.05 -0.05 -9.38
C GLY A 147 19.70 0.50 -8.11
N ALA A 148 19.41 -0.07 -6.94
CA ALA A 148 20.02 0.36 -5.68
C ALA A 148 21.38 -0.30 -5.46
N PRO A 149 22.38 0.39 -4.87
CA PRO A 149 23.67 -0.21 -4.55
C PRO A 149 23.50 -1.31 -3.49
N PRO A 150 24.04 -2.52 -3.71
CA PRO A 150 23.91 -3.61 -2.75
C PRO A 150 24.94 -3.46 -1.63
N ASP A 151 24.50 -3.61 -0.38
CA ASP A 151 25.37 -3.63 0.80
C ASP A 151 25.57 -5.03 1.41
N SER A 152 24.78 -6.01 0.95
CA SER A 152 24.73 -7.35 1.51
C SER A 152 24.19 -8.37 0.48
N PRO A 153 24.54 -9.66 0.59
CA PRO A 153 24.04 -10.70 -0.34
C PRO A 153 22.60 -11.11 -0.02
N HIS A 154 21.67 -10.18 -0.19
CA HIS A 154 20.24 -10.38 0.07
C HIS A 154 19.64 -11.33 -0.97
N THR A 155 18.92 -12.37 -0.53
CA THR A 155 18.31 -13.38 -1.43
C THR A 155 16.86 -13.07 -1.78
N GLY A 156 16.27 -12.04 -1.14
CA GLY A 156 14.89 -11.62 -1.39
C GLY A 156 14.74 -10.59 -2.51
N TYR A 157 15.84 -10.07 -3.05
CA TYR A 157 15.85 -9.04 -4.10
C TYR A 157 16.27 -9.61 -5.44
N GLY A 158 15.77 -8.98 -6.51
CA GLY A 158 16.35 -9.13 -7.85
C GLY A 158 17.69 -8.40 -7.96
N TYR A 159 18.55 -8.89 -8.84
CA TYR A 159 19.86 -8.33 -9.15
C TYR A 159 19.93 -7.95 -10.62
N ILE A 160 20.47 -6.78 -10.89
CA ILE A 160 20.62 -6.20 -12.22
C ILE A 160 22.10 -6.00 -12.50
N ARG A 161 22.62 -6.59 -13.58
CA ARG A 161 24.00 -6.36 -14.01
C ARG A 161 24.08 -5.14 -14.91
N MET A 162 24.94 -4.19 -14.54
CA MET A 162 25.30 -3.06 -15.38
C MET A 162 26.16 -3.52 -16.57
N GLY A 163 25.74 -3.12 -17.77
CA GLY A 163 26.46 -3.26 -19.03
C GLY A 163 27.32 -2.03 -19.35
N GLU A 164 27.30 -1.62 -20.61
CA GLU A 164 28.03 -0.43 -21.06
C GLU A 164 27.38 0.87 -20.57
N GLU A 165 28.20 1.87 -20.22
CA GLU A 165 27.70 3.20 -19.84
C GLU A 165 27.11 3.90 -21.08
N LEU A 166 25.89 4.43 -20.92
CA LEU A 166 25.19 5.14 -21.97
C LEU A 166 25.55 6.63 -21.93
N PRO A 167 25.63 7.30 -23.10
CA PRO A 167 25.80 8.74 -23.14
C PRO A 167 24.52 9.42 -22.64
N VAL A 168 24.59 10.02 -21.46
CA VAL A 168 23.52 10.86 -20.88
C VAL A 168 23.99 12.32 -20.90
N ASP A 169 23.11 13.25 -21.26
CA ASP A 169 23.41 14.68 -21.18
C ASP A 169 23.55 15.10 -19.71
N ARG A 170 24.81 15.20 -19.26
CA ARG A 170 25.18 15.59 -17.89
C ARG A 170 24.84 17.05 -17.56
N GLY A 171 24.39 17.85 -18.53
CA GLY A 171 23.96 19.23 -18.33
C GLY A 171 22.64 19.39 -17.58
N VAL A 172 21.86 18.31 -17.43
CA VAL A 172 20.51 18.34 -16.82
C VAL A 172 20.34 17.30 -15.69
N SER A 173 21.22 16.30 -15.57
CA SER A 173 21.24 15.36 -14.44
C SER A 173 22.66 14.85 -14.19
N ASN A 174 23.03 14.68 -12.93
CA ASN A 174 24.31 14.11 -12.51
C ASN A 174 24.32 12.57 -12.49
N CYS A 175 23.25 11.92 -12.95
CA CYS A 175 23.12 10.46 -12.92
C CYS A 175 23.76 9.81 -14.16
N SER A 176 24.54 8.75 -13.92
CA SER A 176 24.96 7.81 -14.97
C SER A 176 23.79 6.91 -15.38
N ALA A 177 23.86 6.32 -16.57
CA ALA A 177 22.96 5.24 -16.98
C ALA A 177 23.75 4.16 -17.71
N TYR A 178 23.29 2.92 -17.59
CA TYR A 178 23.95 1.76 -18.18
C TYR A 178 22.93 0.92 -18.96
N GLU A 179 23.41 0.16 -19.93
CA GLU A 179 22.64 -0.94 -20.47
C GLU A 179 22.34 -1.95 -19.35
N LEU A 180 21.12 -2.50 -19.35
CA LEU A 180 20.74 -3.59 -18.47
C LEU A 180 21.18 -4.89 -19.14
N ALA A 181 22.33 -5.43 -18.72
CA ALA A 181 22.96 -6.57 -19.40
C ALA A 181 22.43 -7.93 -18.94
N GLU A 182 21.83 -8.01 -17.74
CA GLU A 182 21.28 -9.24 -17.16
C GLU A 182 20.37 -8.90 -16.00
N PHE A 183 19.26 -9.62 -15.89
CA PHE A 183 18.33 -9.55 -14.77
C PHE A 183 18.23 -10.93 -14.12
N VAL A 184 18.38 -11.00 -12.79
CA VAL A 184 18.25 -12.26 -12.04
C VAL A 184 17.37 -12.04 -10.81
N GLU A 185 16.17 -12.61 -10.77
CA GLU A 185 15.28 -12.51 -9.62
C GLU A 185 15.66 -13.51 -8.52
N LYS A 186 15.84 -13.02 -7.28
CA LYS A 186 16.00 -13.81 -6.05
C LYS A 186 17.01 -14.96 -6.14
N PRO A 187 18.30 -14.66 -6.41
CA PRO A 187 19.35 -15.67 -6.48
C PRO A 187 19.59 -16.32 -5.12
N ASP A 188 20.18 -17.52 -5.14
CA ASP A 188 20.68 -18.16 -3.92
C ASP A 188 21.83 -17.34 -3.29
N LYS A 189 22.06 -17.54 -1.98
CA LYS A 189 23.04 -16.76 -1.21
C LYS A 189 24.47 -16.80 -1.78
N THR A 190 24.88 -17.93 -2.37
CA THR A 190 26.22 -18.07 -2.97
C THR A 190 26.32 -17.25 -4.25
N THR A 191 25.28 -17.33 -5.08
CA THR A 191 25.16 -16.55 -6.31
C THR A 191 25.12 -15.04 -6.01
N ALA A 192 24.30 -14.62 -5.04
CA ALA A 192 24.18 -13.22 -4.63
C ALA A 192 25.52 -12.64 -4.14
N LYS A 193 26.25 -13.41 -3.31
CA LYS A 193 27.59 -13.02 -2.85
C LYS A 193 28.56 -12.81 -4.00
N ARG A 194 28.61 -13.76 -4.95
CA ARG A 194 29.46 -13.65 -6.13
C ARG A 194 29.10 -12.43 -6.99
N MET A 195 27.81 -12.14 -7.16
CA MET A 195 27.35 -10.98 -7.92
C MET A 195 27.85 -9.66 -7.33
N ILE A 196 27.71 -9.48 -6.01
CA ILE A 196 28.16 -8.26 -5.31
C ILE A 196 29.67 -8.09 -5.37
N GLU A 197 30.43 -9.18 -5.22
CA GLU A 197 31.90 -9.18 -5.31
C GLU A 197 32.43 -8.65 -6.66
N THR A 198 31.63 -8.70 -7.73
CA THR A 198 32.02 -8.13 -9.03
C THR A 198 31.99 -6.59 -9.07
N GLY A 199 31.25 -5.95 -8.16
CA GLY A 199 30.97 -4.50 -8.20
C GLY A 199 30.14 -4.03 -9.40
N LYS A 200 29.57 -4.95 -10.19
CA LYS A 200 28.79 -4.64 -11.41
C LYS A 200 27.28 -4.84 -11.26
N TYR A 201 26.83 -5.29 -10.10
CA TYR A 201 25.41 -5.55 -9.86
C TYR A 201 24.80 -4.50 -8.94
N LEU A 202 23.55 -4.19 -9.24
CA LEU A 202 22.65 -3.39 -8.41
C LEU A 202 21.48 -4.28 -7.96
N TRP A 203 20.83 -3.95 -6.86
CA TRP A 203 19.53 -4.52 -6.53
C TRP A 203 18.45 -3.89 -7.41
N ASN A 204 17.52 -4.72 -7.89
CA ASN A 204 16.30 -4.26 -8.53
C ASN A 204 15.41 -3.54 -7.51
N SER A 205 15.13 -2.26 -7.76
CA SER A 205 14.25 -1.47 -6.90
C SER A 205 12.75 -1.68 -7.17
N GLY A 206 12.38 -2.45 -8.20
CA GLY A 206 10.99 -2.65 -8.63
C GLY A 206 10.36 -1.43 -9.31
N MET A 207 11.13 -0.36 -9.56
CA MET A 207 10.65 0.83 -10.25
C MET A 207 10.97 0.76 -11.74
N PHE A 208 9.96 0.98 -12.58
CA PHE A 208 10.06 0.80 -14.04
C PHE A 208 9.44 1.97 -14.80
N PHE A 209 10.04 2.35 -15.92
CA PHE A 209 9.69 3.55 -16.69
C PHE A 209 9.65 3.19 -18.17
N MET A 210 8.49 3.38 -18.82
CA MET A 210 8.33 3.04 -20.23
C MET A 210 7.09 3.68 -20.87
N ARG A 211 7.09 3.64 -22.22
CA ARG A 211 5.92 3.80 -23.10
C ARG A 211 4.71 2.99 -22.61
N ALA A 212 3.49 3.53 -22.52
CA ALA A 212 2.29 2.70 -22.34
C ALA A 212 2.18 1.68 -23.49
N SER A 213 2.41 2.13 -24.73
CA SER A 213 2.49 1.24 -25.90
C SER A 213 3.58 0.18 -25.75
N VAL A 214 4.78 0.58 -25.31
CA VAL A 214 5.94 -0.30 -25.14
C VAL A 214 5.63 -1.41 -24.13
N TRP A 215 5.02 -1.06 -22.99
CA TRP A 215 4.60 -2.05 -21.99
C TRP A 215 3.65 -3.08 -22.60
N LEU A 216 2.59 -2.62 -23.26
CA LEU A 216 1.56 -3.50 -23.83
C LEU A 216 2.11 -4.37 -24.97
N GLU A 217 3.02 -3.85 -25.81
CA GLU A 217 3.65 -4.60 -26.89
C GLU A 217 4.63 -5.67 -26.41
N GLU A 218 5.42 -5.41 -25.35
CA GLU A 218 6.27 -6.44 -24.75
C GLU A 218 5.41 -7.49 -24.04
N LEU A 219 4.39 -7.05 -23.28
CA LEU A 219 3.55 -7.98 -22.55
C LEU A 219 2.69 -8.84 -23.49
N GLU A 220 2.16 -8.32 -24.61
CA GLU A 220 1.43 -9.13 -25.60
C GLU A 220 2.32 -10.21 -26.21
N ARG A 221 3.63 -9.95 -26.34
CA ARG A 221 4.59 -10.93 -26.86
C ARG A 221 4.88 -12.05 -25.87
N PHE A 222 5.13 -11.71 -24.61
CA PHE A 222 5.59 -12.68 -23.61
C PHE A 222 4.45 -13.32 -22.82
N ARG A 223 3.40 -12.54 -22.54
CA ARG A 223 2.23 -12.88 -21.73
C ARG A 223 0.93 -12.34 -22.35
N PRO A 224 0.57 -12.79 -23.58
CA PRO A 224 -0.68 -12.39 -24.23
C PRO A 224 -1.91 -12.76 -23.39
N ASP A 225 -1.80 -13.83 -22.59
CA ASP A 225 -2.82 -14.24 -21.63
C ASP A 225 -3.14 -13.15 -20.59
N ILE A 226 -2.14 -12.42 -20.08
CA ILE A 226 -2.34 -11.31 -19.14
C ILE A 226 -2.96 -10.10 -19.86
N VAL A 227 -2.40 -9.67 -21.00
CA VAL A 227 -2.90 -8.48 -21.71
C VAL A 227 -4.35 -8.66 -22.14
N GLN A 228 -4.70 -9.84 -22.68
CA GLN A 228 -6.05 -10.11 -23.16
C GLN A 228 -7.06 -10.18 -22.01
N ALA A 229 -6.69 -10.77 -20.87
CA ALA A 229 -7.54 -10.79 -19.68
C ALA A 229 -7.77 -9.38 -19.14
N CYS A 230 -6.69 -8.59 -18.97
CA CYS A 230 -6.77 -7.21 -18.50
C CYS A 230 -7.60 -6.33 -19.44
N ARG A 231 -7.41 -6.46 -20.76
CA ARG A 231 -8.17 -5.68 -21.76
C ARG A 231 -9.65 -6.00 -21.70
N LYS A 232 -10.03 -7.28 -21.67
CA LYS A 232 -11.45 -7.69 -21.55
C LYS A 232 -12.08 -7.23 -20.24
N ALA A 233 -11.34 -7.34 -19.14
CA ALA A 233 -11.82 -6.92 -17.83
C ALA A 233 -11.98 -5.39 -17.75
N TYR A 234 -11.06 -4.65 -18.37
CA TYR A 234 -11.14 -3.20 -18.50
C TYR A 234 -12.31 -2.78 -19.41
N ASP A 235 -12.47 -3.37 -20.60
CA ASP A 235 -13.54 -2.97 -21.53
C ASP A 235 -14.96 -3.18 -20.96
N LYS A 236 -15.12 -4.12 -20.02
CA LYS A 236 -16.37 -4.36 -19.28
C LYS A 236 -16.41 -3.75 -17.87
N GLY A 237 -15.36 -3.03 -17.49
CA GLY A 237 -15.28 -2.37 -16.19
C GLY A 237 -16.24 -1.19 -16.06
N ALA A 238 -16.28 -0.61 -14.87
CA ALA A 238 -17.13 0.53 -14.55
C ALA A 238 -16.36 1.62 -13.79
N GLU A 239 -16.65 2.86 -14.15
CA GLU A 239 -16.20 4.05 -13.42
C GLU A 239 -17.21 4.45 -12.34
N ASP A 240 -16.68 4.87 -11.19
CA ASP A 240 -17.45 5.36 -10.04
C ASP A 240 -16.67 6.49 -9.36
N GLY A 241 -16.90 7.72 -9.84
CA GLY A 241 -16.19 8.90 -9.37
C GLY A 241 -14.69 8.80 -9.68
N ILE A 242 -13.85 8.67 -8.64
CA ILE A 242 -12.40 8.49 -8.79
C ILE A 242 -11.99 7.02 -8.91
N PHE A 243 -12.93 6.10 -8.73
CA PHE A 243 -12.65 4.66 -8.74
C PHE A 243 -12.92 4.08 -10.12
N TYR A 244 -12.09 3.12 -10.50
CA TYR A 244 -12.28 2.30 -11.68
C TYR A 244 -12.26 0.82 -11.27
N ARG A 245 -13.31 0.08 -11.65
CA ARG A 245 -13.45 -1.34 -11.32
C ARG A 245 -13.42 -2.17 -12.59
N PRO A 246 -12.35 -2.95 -12.85
CA PRO A 246 -12.38 -3.95 -13.90
C PRO A 246 -13.44 -5.02 -13.58
N ASP A 247 -13.99 -5.66 -14.61
CA ASP A 247 -14.96 -6.75 -14.44
C ASP A 247 -14.36 -7.87 -13.57
N PRO A 248 -15.01 -8.23 -12.44
CA PRO A 248 -14.40 -9.09 -11.44
C PRO A 248 -14.28 -10.55 -11.89
N GLU A 249 -15.27 -11.05 -12.64
CA GLU A 249 -15.27 -12.43 -13.12
C GLU A 249 -14.15 -12.62 -14.15
N ILE A 250 -14.04 -11.69 -15.11
CA ILE A 250 -13.00 -11.76 -16.14
C ILE A 250 -11.61 -11.53 -15.55
N PHE A 251 -11.45 -10.56 -14.63
CA PHE A 251 -10.14 -10.30 -14.03
C PHE A 251 -9.66 -11.47 -13.16
N SER A 252 -10.57 -12.22 -12.54
CA SER A 252 -10.21 -13.42 -11.76
C SER A 252 -9.56 -14.53 -12.60
N GLU A 253 -9.76 -14.53 -13.93
CA GLU A 253 -9.08 -15.43 -14.86
C GLU A 253 -7.67 -14.95 -15.23
N CYS A 254 -7.33 -13.70 -14.95
CA CYS A 254 -6.01 -13.14 -15.24
C CYS A 254 -4.92 -13.86 -14.44
N PRO A 255 -3.89 -14.41 -15.09
CA PRO A 255 -2.76 -15.00 -14.39
C PRO A 255 -2.05 -13.97 -13.49
N ALA A 256 -1.60 -14.41 -12.33
CA ALA A 256 -0.78 -13.58 -11.45
C ALA A 256 0.70 -13.66 -11.85
N ASP A 257 1.34 -12.52 -12.11
CA ASP A 257 2.78 -12.45 -12.43
C ASP A 257 3.36 -11.06 -12.11
N THR A 258 4.67 -10.98 -11.90
CA THR A 258 5.36 -9.70 -11.68
C THR A 258 5.91 -9.14 -12.99
N ILE A 259 6.14 -7.83 -13.02
CA ILE A 259 6.81 -7.16 -14.15
C ILE A 259 8.18 -7.80 -14.42
N ASP A 260 8.87 -8.19 -13.36
CA ASP A 260 10.21 -8.79 -13.37
C ASP A 260 10.24 -10.07 -14.22
N TYR A 261 9.36 -11.03 -13.91
CA TYR A 261 9.27 -12.31 -14.61
C TYR A 261 8.56 -12.20 -15.97
N ALA A 262 7.48 -11.43 -16.04
CA ALA A 262 6.66 -11.34 -17.24
C ALA A 262 7.42 -10.68 -18.40
N VAL A 263 8.29 -9.69 -18.11
CA VAL A 263 8.94 -8.87 -19.13
C VAL A 263 10.44 -8.70 -18.88
N MET A 264 10.89 -8.27 -17.70
CA MET A 264 12.28 -7.83 -17.50
C MET A 264 13.32 -8.94 -17.69
N GLU A 265 13.07 -10.14 -17.16
CA GLU A 265 13.92 -11.30 -17.42
C GLU A 265 13.89 -11.72 -18.89
N ARG A 266 12.77 -11.51 -19.59
CA ARG A 266 12.59 -11.92 -21.00
C ARG A 266 13.31 -10.98 -21.97
N ILE A 267 13.27 -9.67 -21.74
CA ILE A 267 13.95 -8.69 -22.60
C ILE A 267 15.47 -8.66 -22.40
N THR A 268 15.97 -9.30 -21.34
CA THR A 268 17.40 -9.42 -21.03
C THR A 268 17.96 -10.82 -21.31
N ALA A 269 17.09 -11.74 -21.73
CA ALA A 269 17.49 -13.08 -22.12
C ALA A 269 18.31 -13.08 -23.41
N SER A 270 19.22 -14.05 -23.56
CA SER A 270 20.15 -14.14 -24.69
C SER A 270 19.47 -14.42 -26.03
N ASP A 271 18.23 -14.91 -26.02
CA ASP A 271 17.41 -15.22 -27.19
C ASP A 271 16.40 -14.10 -27.54
N TYR A 272 16.44 -12.96 -26.83
CA TYR A 272 15.64 -11.78 -27.18
C TYR A 272 16.14 -11.14 -28.49
N ASP A 273 15.21 -10.62 -29.29
CA ASP A 273 15.51 -10.04 -30.62
C ASP A 273 16.13 -8.63 -30.56
N GLY A 274 16.34 -8.09 -29.36
CA GLY A 274 16.95 -6.78 -29.14
C GLY A 274 16.11 -5.60 -29.62
N ARG A 275 14.80 -5.79 -29.87
CA ARG A 275 13.93 -4.71 -30.38
C ARG A 275 13.76 -3.56 -29.39
N ARG A 276 13.80 -3.84 -28.09
CA ARG A 276 13.82 -2.84 -27.01
C ARG A 276 15.16 -2.84 -26.32
N ARG A 277 15.57 -1.66 -25.88
CA ARG A 277 16.73 -1.49 -25.01
C ARG A 277 16.27 -1.43 -23.56
N ALA A 278 16.77 -2.34 -22.74
CA ALA A 278 16.62 -2.26 -21.29
C ALA A 278 17.79 -1.46 -20.71
N VAL A 279 17.49 -0.51 -19.82
CA VAL A 279 18.50 0.39 -19.23
C VAL A 279 18.32 0.50 -17.72
N VAL A 280 19.42 0.75 -17.01
CA VAL A 280 19.42 0.92 -15.55
C VAL A 280 20.07 2.25 -15.18
N VAL A 281 19.43 2.98 -14.27
CA VAL A 281 19.97 4.18 -13.63
C VAL A 281 20.27 3.84 -12.16
N PRO A 282 21.51 3.99 -11.68
CA PRO A 282 21.82 3.78 -10.27
C PRO A 282 21.04 4.72 -9.35
N LEU A 283 20.50 4.17 -8.27
CA LEU A 283 19.71 4.85 -7.25
C LEU A 283 20.47 4.82 -5.92
N ASP A 284 21.49 5.67 -5.82
CA ASP A 284 22.18 5.93 -4.55
C ASP A 284 21.38 6.97 -3.75
N ALA A 285 20.27 6.52 -3.17
CA ALA A 285 19.29 7.38 -2.49
C ALA A 285 18.82 6.81 -1.13
N GLY A 286 19.58 5.87 -0.55
CA GLY A 286 19.19 5.16 0.66
C GLY A 286 17.87 4.39 0.49
N TRP A 287 17.72 3.66 -0.61
CA TRP A 287 16.53 2.86 -0.91
C TRP A 287 16.44 1.64 0.02
N SER A 288 15.23 1.34 0.48
CA SER A 288 14.91 0.10 1.20
C SER A 288 13.49 -0.35 0.87
N ASP A 289 13.28 -1.66 0.73
CA ASP A 289 11.96 -2.24 0.49
C ASP A 289 11.10 -2.34 1.75
N LEU A 290 11.63 -2.05 2.95
CA LEU A 290 10.94 -2.20 4.24
C LEU A 290 10.29 -3.58 4.43
N GLY A 291 10.92 -4.64 3.93
CA GLY A 291 10.33 -5.98 3.90
C GLY A 291 10.12 -6.63 5.28
N SER A 292 10.85 -6.19 6.30
CA SER A 292 10.82 -6.76 7.65
C SER A 292 11.15 -5.73 8.74
N TRP A 293 10.93 -6.10 10.00
CA TRP A 293 11.32 -5.27 11.15
C TRP A 293 12.82 -4.98 11.21
N ALA A 294 13.67 -5.89 10.72
CA ALA A 294 15.10 -5.64 10.62
C ALA A 294 15.40 -4.51 9.64
N ALA A 295 14.76 -4.52 8.45
CA ALA A 295 14.93 -3.46 7.46
C ALA A 295 14.50 -2.08 7.98
N ILE A 296 13.37 -2.04 8.72
CA ILE A 296 12.92 -0.81 9.40
C ILE A 296 13.94 -0.35 10.43
N MET A 297 14.45 -1.26 11.26
CA MET A 297 15.45 -0.93 12.27
C MET A 297 16.72 -0.36 11.65
N ASP A 298 17.16 -0.88 10.50
CA ASP A 298 18.39 -0.47 9.85
C ASP A 298 18.33 0.99 9.37
N ILE A 299 17.19 1.45 8.86
CA ILE A 299 17.00 2.84 8.43
C ILE A 299 16.55 3.80 9.55
N SER A 300 16.16 3.27 10.70
CA SER A 300 15.69 4.09 11.83
C SER A 300 16.85 4.74 12.60
N GLU A 301 16.54 5.86 13.24
CA GLU A 301 17.45 6.52 14.19
C GLU A 301 17.68 5.60 15.41
N LYS A 302 18.96 5.47 15.81
CA LYS A 302 19.39 4.57 16.89
C LYS A 302 19.99 5.36 18.04
N ASP A 303 19.75 4.89 19.27
CA ASP A 303 20.44 5.41 20.45
C ASP A 303 21.91 4.97 20.50
N SER A 304 22.64 5.39 21.54
CA SER A 304 24.06 5.03 21.75
C SER A 304 24.31 3.53 21.96
N ASN A 305 23.28 2.74 22.22
CA ASN A 305 23.33 1.29 22.41
C ASN A 305 22.82 0.52 21.18
N GLY A 306 22.54 1.22 20.07
CA GLY A 306 22.03 0.63 18.84
C GLY A 306 20.54 0.29 18.88
N ASN A 307 19.78 0.83 19.84
CA ASN A 307 18.35 0.57 19.97
C ASN A 307 17.51 1.55 19.17
N VAL A 308 16.39 1.07 18.63
CA VAL A 308 15.31 1.90 18.06
C VAL A 308 14.15 1.87 19.04
N ILE A 309 13.75 3.03 19.55
CA ILE A 309 12.71 3.17 20.58
C ILE A 309 11.63 4.10 20.06
N ASN A 310 10.39 3.60 19.99
CA ASN A 310 9.23 4.37 19.59
C ASN A 310 8.07 4.14 20.57
N GLY A 311 7.40 5.21 20.99
CA GLY A 311 6.27 5.17 21.92
C GLY A 311 6.62 5.39 23.39
N ASP A 312 5.68 5.07 24.28
CA ASP A 312 5.89 5.11 25.75
C ASP A 312 6.69 3.89 26.20
N VAL A 313 8.02 3.99 26.12
CA VAL A 313 8.94 2.86 26.32
C VAL A 313 10.04 3.20 27.31
N TYR A 314 10.29 2.29 28.27
CA TYR A 314 11.40 2.38 29.21
C TYR A 314 12.33 1.18 29.06
N VAL A 315 13.61 1.45 28.82
CA VAL A 315 14.62 0.42 28.64
C VAL A 315 15.69 0.51 29.72
N HIS A 316 16.14 -0.65 30.21
CA HIS A 316 17.28 -0.77 31.11
C HIS A 316 18.20 -1.89 30.62
N GLU A 317 19.48 -1.60 30.40
CA GLU A 317 20.47 -2.57 29.89
C GLU A 317 20.06 -3.28 28.57
N MET A 318 19.49 -2.52 27.62
CA MET A 318 19.08 -3.03 26.30
C MET A 318 20.07 -2.64 25.20
N ARG A 319 20.32 -3.54 24.24
CA ARG A 319 21.28 -3.30 23.13
C ARG A 319 20.78 -3.85 21.80
N ASN A 320 21.12 -3.17 20.69
CA ASN A 320 20.86 -3.62 19.32
C ASN A 320 19.43 -4.14 19.08
N SER A 321 18.43 -3.52 19.70
CA SER A 321 17.05 -4.00 19.68
C SER A 321 16.06 -2.93 19.21
N MET A 322 14.86 -3.33 18.80
CA MET A 322 13.78 -2.40 18.41
C MET A 322 12.57 -2.59 19.32
N ILE A 323 12.00 -1.49 19.80
CA ILE A 323 10.75 -1.46 20.56
C ILE A 323 9.83 -0.44 19.92
N TYR A 324 8.62 -0.88 19.61
CA TYR A 324 7.55 -0.04 19.12
C TYR A 324 6.34 -0.23 20.04
N GLY A 325 5.97 0.79 20.80
CA GLY A 325 4.79 0.80 21.66
C GLY A 325 3.73 1.76 21.12
N GLU A 326 2.62 1.24 20.60
CA GLU A 326 1.56 2.09 20.05
C GLU A 326 0.60 2.61 21.13
N HIS A 327 0.31 1.78 22.14
CA HIS A 327 -0.85 2.02 23.01
C HIS A 327 -0.54 1.99 24.50
N ARG A 328 0.28 1.05 24.97
CA ARG A 328 0.59 0.91 26.40
C ARG A 328 2.08 1.07 26.67
N LEU A 329 2.40 1.38 27.93
CA LEU A 329 3.77 1.40 28.43
C LEU A 329 4.46 0.05 28.19
N VAL A 330 5.61 0.06 27.50
CA VAL A 330 6.47 -1.12 27.31
C VAL A 330 7.76 -0.94 28.08
N SER A 331 8.08 -1.88 28.96
CA SER A 331 9.32 -1.87 29.75
C SER A 331 10.18 -3.08 29.43
N VAL A 332 11.46 -2.86 29.10
CA VAL A 332 12.40 -3.93 28.73
C VAL A 332 13.67 -3.85 29.58
N VAL A 333 14.11 -5.00 30.11
CA VAL A 333 15.29 -5.09 30.97
C VAL A 333 16.23 -6.21 30.49
N GLY A 334 17.49 -5.88 30.22
CA GLY A 334 18.57 -6.85 30.00
C GLY A 334 18.52 -7.63 28.68
N LEU A 335 17.73 -7.18 27.69
CA LEU A 335 17.59 -7.86 26.40
C LEU A 335 18.54 -7.31 25.33
N LYS A 336 18.92 -8.17 24.39
CA LYS A 336 19.74 -7.81 23.23
C LYS A 336 19.23 -8.50 21.97
N ASP A 337 19.40 -7.85 20.82
CA ASP A 337 19.02 -8.37 19.51
C ASP A 337 17.54 -8.84 19.46
N VAL A 338 16.64 -8.10 20.11
CA VAL A 338 15.19 -8.40 20.13
C VAL A 338 14.37 -7.33 19.40
N ILE A 339 13.24 -7.75 18.86
CA ILE A 339 12.20 -6.90 18.30
C ILE A 339 10.96 -7.07 19.17
N VAL A 340 10.46 -5.97 19.73
CA VAL A 340 9.24 -5.94 20.56
C VAL A 340 8.26 -4.94 19.94
N ILE A 341 7.15 -5.43 19.40
CA ILE A 341 6.13 -4.60 18.77
C ILE A 341 4.83 -4.78 19.55
N GLU A 342 4.40 -3.73 20.22
CA GLU A 342 3.12 -3.65 20.92
C GLU A 342 2.14 -2.81 20.12
N THR A 343 0.97 -3.40 19.93
CA THR A 343 -0.24 -2.77 19.41
C THR A 343 -1.36 -2.98 20.43
N VAL A 344 -2.46 -2.26 20.25
CA VAL A 344 -3.60 -2.29 21.18
C VAL A 344 -4.09 -3.72 21.49
N ASP A 345 -4.09 -4.60 20.50
CA ASP A 345 -4.65 -5.95 20.55
C ASP A 345 -3.60 -7.08 20.57
N ALA A 346 -2.36 -6.82 20.12
CA ALA A 346 -1.33 -7.84 20.00
C ALA A 346 0.08 -7.35 20.35
N VAL A 347 0.91 -8.28 20.86
CA VAL A 347 2.34 -8.06 21.11
C VAL A 347 3.15 -9.12 20.37
N LEU A 348 4.11 -8.70 19.56
CA LEU A 348 5.14 -9.54 18.99
C LEU A 348 6.44 -9.36 19.76
N VAL A 349 7.06 -10.46 20.14
CA VAL A 349 8.43 -10.51 20.64
C VAL A 349 9.20 -11.52 19.80
N ALA A 350 10.24 -11.07 19.10
CA ALA A 350 11.03 -11.92 18.22
C ALA A 350 12.53 -11.66 18.39
N ASP A 351 13.35 -12.67 18.12
CA ASP A 351 14.78 -12.49 17.87
C ASP A 351 14.96 -11.71 16.56
N LYS A 352 15.81 -10.68 16.56
CA LYS A 352 16.09 -9.84 15.39
C LYS A 352 16.53 -10.67 14.18
N ASN A 353 17.23 -11.78 14.38
CA ASN A 353 17.74 -12.63 13.31
C ASN A 353 16.70 -13.64 12.78
N ARG A 354 15.50 -13.66 13.36
CA ARG A 354 14.40 -14.56 12.97
C ARG A 354 13.13 -13.82 12.57
N VAL A 355 13.22 -12.53 12.27
CA VAL A 355 12.05 -11.70 11.89
C VAL A 355 11.34 -12.19 10.63
N GLU A 356 12.03 -12.89 9.73
CA GLU A 356 11.39 -13.49 8.55
C GLU A 356 10.38 -14.61 8.93
N ASP A 357 10.57 -15.26 10.09
CA ASP A 357 9.68 -16.32 10.58
C ASP A 357 8.31 -15.79 11.06
N VAL A 358 8.14 -14.46 11.18
CA VAL A 358 6.84 -13.84 11.54
C VAL A 358 5.74 -14.24 10.55
N LYS A 359 6.08 -14.42 9.27
CA LYS A 359 5.13 -14.90 8.26
C LYS A 359 4.53 -16.26 8.65
N THR A 360 5.35 -17.19 9.13
CA THR A 360 4.91 -18.51 9.57
C THR A 360 3.94 -18.41 10.75
N LEU A 361 4.16 -17.46 11.67
CA LEU A 361 3.22 -17.20 12.77
C LEU A 361 1.89 -16.68 12.25
N VAL A 362 1.91 -15.74 11.31
CA VAL A 362 0.69 -15.19 10.68
C VAL A 362 -0.10 -16.27 9.95
N ASP A 363 0.58 -17.20 9.27
CA ASP A 363 -0.08 -18.33 8.60
C ASP A 363 -0.82 -19.24 9.60
N VAL A 364 -0.27 -19.42 10.81
CA VAL A 364 -0.96 -20.13 11.91
C VAL A 364 -2.18 -19.35 12.39
N LEU A 365 -2.05 -18.03 12.62
CA LEU A 365 -3.17 -17.18 13.04
C LEU A 365 -4.31 -17.20 12.01
N LYS A 366 -3.97 -17.19 10.72
CA LYS A 366 -4.93 -17.26 9.62
C LYS A 366 -5.67 -18.60 9.61
N ARG A 367 -4.94 -19.71 9.75
CA ARG A 367 -5.54 -21.06 9.84
C ARG A 367 -6.49 -21.18 11.02
N ASP A 368 -6.14 -20.54 12.14
CA ASP A 368 -6.93 -20.57 13.37
C ASP A 368 -8.03 -19.47 13.38
N SER A 369 -8.24 -18.76 12.25
CA SER A 369 -9.23 -17.68 12.05
C SER A 369 -9.21 -16.62 13.15
N ARG A 370 -7.99 -16.20 13.54
CA ARG A 370 -7.76 -15.22 14.59
C ARG A 370 -8.07 -13.80 14.10
N TYR A 371 -8.83 -13.06 14.91
CA TYR A 371 -9.20 -11.68 14.62
C TYR A 371 -7.99 -10.77 14.41
N GLU A 372 -6.92 -10.98 15.18
CA GLU A 372 -5.68 -10.18 15.17
C GLU A 372 -4.84 -10.35 13.89
N GLN A 373 -5.23 -11.22 12.96
CA GLN A 373 -4.58 -11.34 11.66
C GLN A 373 -5.27 -10.48 10.59
N GLU A 374 -6.60 -10.46 10.60
CA GLU A 374 -7.41 -9.84 9.55
C GLU A 374 -7.63 -8.36 9.81
N ASN A 375 -8.09 -8.04 11.03
CA ASN A 375 -8.65 -6.73 11.34
C ASN A 375 -7.66 -5.89 12.13
N HIS A 376 -7.40 -4.69 11.65
CA HIS A 376 -6.89 -3.63 12.50
C HIS A 376 -8.04 -3.09 13.33
N ARG A 377 -7.80 -2.76 14.61
CA ARG A 377 -8.86 -2.32 15.52
C ARG A 377 -9.65 -1.14 14.96
N ARG A 378 -8.96 -0.25 14.22
CA ARG A 378 -9.54 0.87 13.47
C ARG A 378 -9.79 0.49 12.01
N VAL A 379 -11.02 0.69 11.57
CA VAL A 379 -11.50 0.42 10.22
C VAL A 379 -11.98 1.72 9.57
N HIS A 380 -11.42 2.03 8.40
CA HIS A 380 -11.74 3.25 7.66
C HIS A 380 -12.95 3.07 6.73
N ARG A 381 -13.77 4.13 6.63
CA ARG A 381 -15.00 4.20 5.83
C ARG A 381 -15.11 5.57 5.16
N PRO A 382 -15.95 5.74 4.13
CA PRO A 382 -16.12 7.02 3.44
C PRO A 382 -16.54 8.17 4.35
N TRP A 383 -17.30 7.83 5.40
CA TRP A 383 -17.82 8.78 6.35
C TRP A 383 -16.88 9.04 7.53
N GLY A 384 -15.74 8.37 7.61
CA GLY A 384 -14.79 8.48 8.73
C GLY A 384 -14.19 7.12 9.09
N TRP A 385 -14.31 6.70 10.34
CA TRP A 385 -13.80 5.41 10.79
C TRP A 385 -14.51 4.93 12.05
N TYR A 386 -14.40 3.64 12.34
CA TYR A 386 -14.77 3.09 13.63
C TYR A 386 -13.64 2.25 14.20
N GLU A 387 -13.65 2.06 15.52
CA GLU A 387 -12.68 1.27 16.24
C GLU A 387 -13.39 0.37 17.26
N THR A 388 -13.09 -0.93 17.26
CA THR A 388 -13.66 -1.86 18.27
C THR A 388 -12.93 -1.66 19.60
N VAL A 389 -13.61 -1.08 20.59
CA VAL A 389 -13.04 -0.80 21.91
C VAL A 389 -12.98 -2.05 22.78
N ASP A 390 -14.06 -2.83 22.76
CA ASP A 390 -14.22 -4.06 23.53
C ASP A 390 -15.20 -5.00 22.80
N PHE A 391 -15.08 -6.30 23.04
CA PHE A 391 -15.92 -7.32 22.42
C PHE A 391 -16.07 -8.55 23.32
N GLY A 392 -17.27 -9.11 23.36
CA GLY A 392 -17.57 -10.36 24.03
C GLY A 392 -18.67 -11.14 23.32
N GLN A 393 -19.07 -12.27 23.91
CA GLN A 393 -19.99 -13.21 23.27
C GLN A 393 -21.34 -12.60 22.85
N ARG A 394 -21.79 -11.53 23.51
CA ARG A 394 -23.11 -10.91 23.29
C ARG A 394 -23.09 -9.39 23.16
N PHE A 395 -21.90 -8.80 23.12
CA PHE A 395 -21.76 -7.36 23.00
C PHE A 395 -20.52 -6.97 22.18
N GLN A 396 -20.59 -5.81 21.55
CA GLN A 396 -19.45 -5.16 20.93
C GLN A 396 -19.54 -3.67 21.21
N VAL A 397 -18.43 -3.07 21.67
CA VAL A 397 -18.34 -1.63 21.87
C VAL A 397 -17.47 -1.06 20.76
N LYS A 398 -18.00 -0.10 20.02
CA LYS A 398 -17.28 0.63 18.97
C LYS A 398 -17.18 2.10 19.34
N GLN A 399 -16.06 2.71 18.99
CA GLN A 399 -15.93 4.15 18.91
C GLN A 399 -16.00 4.55 17.45
N LEU A 400 -16.97 5.37 17.06
CA LEU A 400 -17.11 5.89 15.71
C LEU A 400 -16.64 7.34 15.68
N THR A 401 -15.93 7.71 14.62
CA THR A 401 -15.68 9.10 14.25
C THR A 401 -16.30 9.36 12.89
N VAL A 402 -17.30 10.24 12.82
CA VAL A 402 -17.96 10.65 11.58
C VAL A 402 -17.47 12.04 11.18
N ASN A 403 -16.91 12.15 9.98
CA ASN A 403 -16.38 13.39 9.43
C ASN A 403 -17.49 14.45 9.26
N PRO A 404 -17.15 15.76 9.33
CA PRO A 404 -18.09 16.84 9.05
C PRO A 404 -18.86 16.63 7.73
N GLY A 405 -20.18 16.78 7.76
CA GLY A 405 -21.07 16.62 6.60
C GLY A 405 -21.27 15.17 6.13
N ALA A 406 -20.60 14.19 6.73
CA ALA A 406 -20.73 12.78 6.35
C ALA A 406 -21.89 12.08 7.07
N ALA A 407 -22.29 10.93 6.53
CA ALA A 407 -23.40 10.12 7.04
C ALA A 407 -23.09 8.62 6.95
N LEU A 408 -23.68 7.82 7.81
CA LEU A 408 -23.77 6.38 7.60
C LEU A 408 -24.91 6.07 6.61
N SER A 409 -24.97 4.84 6.10
CA SER A 409 -26.12 4.42 5.28
C SER A 409 -27.38 4.41 6.12
N LEU A 410 -28.54 4.60 5.47
CA LEU A 410 -29.79 4.22 6.11
C LEU A 410 -29.81 2.70 6.16
N GLN A 411 -29.84 2.16 7.36
CA GLN A 411 -29.61 0.74 7.58
C GLN A 411 -30.51 0.16 8.67
N MET A 412 -30.51 -1.17 8.77
CA MET A 412 -31.21 -1.94 9.79
C MET A 412 -30.39 -3.20 10.10
N HIS A 413 -30.60 -3.75 11.29
CA HIS A 413 -30.00 -5.02 11.73
C HIS A 413 -31.09 -6.02 12.13
N HIS A 414 -30.94 -7.29 11.76
CA HIS A 414 -31.89 -8.34 12.13
C HIS A 414 -31.62 -8.95 13.50
N HIS A 415 -30.37 -8.90 13.98
CA HIS A 415 -29.96 -9.69 15.15
C HIS A 415 -29.36 -8.89 16.30
N ARG A 416 -29.21 -7.57 16.14
CA ARG A 416 -28.64 -6.69 17.17
C ARG A 416 -29.42 -5.40 17.37
N ALA A 417 -29.41 -4.94 18.62
CA ALA A 417 -29.78 -3.58 19.01
C ALA A 417 -28.51 -2.75 19.22
N GLU A 418 -28.63 -1.43 19.11
CA GLU A 418 -27.51 -0.52 19.26
C GLU A 418 -27.86 0.59 20.25
N HIS A 419 -26.88 1.00 21.04
CA HIS A 419 -26.99 2.15 21.94
C HIS A 419 -25.86 3.11 21.62
N TRP A 420 -26.22 4.30 21.14
CA TRP A 420 -25.28 5.35 20.77
C TRP A 420 -25.22 6.42 21.84
N VAL A 421 -24.01 6.82 22.24
CA VAL A 421 -23.76 7.94 23.13
C VAL A 421 -22.84 8.94 22.42
N VAL A 422 -23.26 10.20 22.35
CA VAL A 422 -22.44 11.27 21.76
C VAL A 422 -21.34 11.66 22.73
N VAL A 423 -20.09 11.44 22.35
CA VAL A 423 -18.91 11.85 23.15
C VAL A 423 -18.52 13.29 22.83
N SER A 424 -18.53 13.66 21.54
CA SER A 424 -18.20 15.02 21.11
C SER A 424 -18.88 15.38 19.80
N GLY A 425 -19.29 16.64 19.65
CA GLY A 425 -19.97 17.15 18.46
C GLY A 425 -21.50 17.05 18.54
N THR A 426 -22.17 17.08 17.38
CA THR A 426 -23.63 16.97 17.28
C THR A 426 -23.99 15.90 16.27
N ALA A 427 -24.81 14.94 16.66
CA ALA A 427 -25.32 13.88 15.80
C ALA A 427 -26.72 14.26 15.31
N LYS A 428 -27.00 14.07 14.03
CA LYS A 428 -28.36 13.99 13.52
C LYS A 428 -28.71 12.52 13.35
N VAL A 429 -29.69 12.04 14.12
CA VAL A 429 -30.14 10.66 14.11
C VAL A 429 -31.47 10.58 13.36
N THR A 430 -31.53 9.70 12.36
CA THR A 430 -32.80 9.23 11.81
C THR A 430 -33.12 7.89 12.48
N LYS A 431 -34.32 7.73 13.03
CA LYS A 431 -34.77 6.51 13.71
C LYS A 431 -36.26 6.31 13.44
N ALA A 432 -36.64 5.17 12.86
CA ALA A 432 -38.03 4.83 12.54
C ALA A 432 -38.78 5.93 11.75
N GLY A 433 -38.07 6.64 10.86
CA GLY A 433 -38.62 7.74 10.06
C GLY A 433 -38.61 9.12 10.73
N GLU A 434 -38.33 9.21 12.03
CA GLU A 434 -38.17 10.48 12.74
C GLU A 434 -36.71 10.96 12.72
N GLN A 435 -36.51 12.29 12.67
CA GLN A 435 -35.18 12.90 12.71
C GLN A 435 -35.05 13.84 13.90
N PHE A 436 -33.99 13.68 14.68
CA PHE A 436 -33.68 14.54 15.82
C PHE A 436 -32.17 14.74 15.98
N LEU A 437 -31.79 15.77 16.74
CA LEU A 437 -30.40 16.06 17.07
C LEU A 437 -30.06 15.53 18.46
N LEU A 438 -28.85 14.98 18.59
CA LEU A 438 -28.23 14.65 19.86
C LEU A 438 -26.94 15.46 20.02
N HIS A 439 -26.76 16.02 21.21
CA HIS A 439 -25.57 16.73 21.65
C HIS A 439 -24.74 15.84 22.58
N GLU A 440 -23.56 16.33 22.98
CA GLU A 440 -22.66 15.64 23.90
C GLU A 440 -23.39 15.11 25.14
N ASN A 441 -23.04 13.88 25.54
CA ASN A 441 -23.64 13.12 26.64
C ASN A 441 -25.13 12.73 26.45
N GLN A 442 -25.73 13.01 25.30
CA GLN A 442 -27.05 12.47 24.93
C GLN A 442 -26.92 11.15 24.16
N ALA A 443 -27.99 10.37 24.15
CA ALA A 443 -27.97 9.01 23.62
C ALA A 443 -29.23 8.66 22.82
N ALA A 444 -29.09 7.69 21.92
CA ALA A 444 -30.19 7.03 21.22
C ALA A 444 -30.06 5.52 21.36
N TYR A 445 -31.19 4.86 21.62
CA TYR A 445 -31.32 3.41 21.56
C TYR A 445 -32.03 3.01 20.28
N ILE A 446 -31.42 2.13 19.50
CA ILE A 446 -31.91 1.59 18.24
C ILE A 446 -32.36 0.15 18.46
N GLN A 447 -33.64 -0.12 18.20
CA GLN A 447 -34.23 -1.44 18.39
C GLN A 447 -33.85 -2.40 17.24
N ILE A 448 -33.92 -3.71 17.49
CA ILE A 448 -33.75 -4.73 16.45
C ILE A 448 -34.81 -4.51 15.36
N GLY A 449 -34.41 -4.57 14.09
CA GLY A 449 -35.30 -4.37 12.95
C GLY A 449 -35.71 -2.92 12.69
N GLU A 450 -35.14 -1.95 13.42
CA GLU A 450 -35.46 -0.55 13.25
C GLU A 450 -34.53 0.12 12.22
N GLN A 451 -35.12 0.82 11.25
CA GLN A 451 -34.35 1.61 10.29
C GLN A 451 -33.75 2.85 10.97
N HIS A 452 -32.45 3.04 10.79
CA HIS A 452 -31.72 4.12 11.42
C HIS A 452 -30.56 4.65 10.56
N ARG A 453 -30.16 5.90 10.80
CA ARG A 453 -29.01 6.57 10.18
C ARG A 453 -28.38 7.55 11.17
N LEU A 454 -27.05 7.57 11.20
CA LEU A 454 -26.26 8.57 11.91
C LEU A 454 -25.63 9.55 10.91
N GLU A 455 -25.82 10.84 11.10
CA GLU A 455 -25.20 11.91 10.29
C GLU A 455 -24.45 12.90 11.19
N ASN A 456 -23.35 13.47 10.69
CA ASN A 456 -22.68 14.61 11.30
C ASN A 456 -23.03 15.90 10.54
N PRO A 457 -24.04 16.67 10.97
CA PRO A 457 -24.38 17.96 10.36
C PRO A 457 -23.40 19.09 10.72
N GLY A 458 -22.45 18.84 11.61
CA GLY A 458 -21.54 19.85 12.15
C GLY A 458 -20.30 20.09 11.30
N THR A 459 -19.44 20.96 11.80
CA THR A 459 -18.16 21.35 11.18
C THR A 459 -16.94 20.72 11.86
N ILE A 460 -17.13 20.00 12.98
CA ILE A 460 -16.09 19.24 13.69
C ILE A 460 -16.39 17.74 13.62
N PRO A 461 -15.40 16.84 13.78
CA PRO A 461 -15.64 15.40 13.82
C PRO A 461 -16.59 15.01 14.96
N LEU A 462 -17.62 14.24 14.62
CA LEU A 462 -18.58 13.67 15.56
C LEU A 462 -18.01 12.37 16.13
N LYS A 463 -17.92 12.25 17.45
CA LYS A 463 -17.47 11.02 18.13
C LYS A 463 -18.63 10.36 18.86
N ILE A 464 -18.86 9.08 18.57
CA ILE A 464 -19.91 8.25 19.19
C ILE A 464 -19.26 7.03 19.86
N ILE A 465 -19.76 6.65 21.03
CA ILE A 465 -19.61 5.28 21.54
C ILE A 465 -20.88 4.52 21.21
N GLU A 466 -20.74 3.44 20.48
CA GLU A 466 -21.80 2.52 20.09
C GLU A 466 -21.63 1.23 20.86
N VAL A 467 -22.66 0.85 21.61
CA VAL A 467 -22.74 -0.47 22.26
C VAL A 467 -23.75 -1.30 21.49
N GLN A 468 -23.26 -2.32 20.81
CA GLN A 468 -24.08 -3.31 20.12
C GLN A 468 -24.36 -4.48 21.06
N THR A 469 -25.59 -4.96 21.08
CA THR A 469 -25.99 -6.14 21.87
C THR A 469 -26.91 -7.04 21.05
N GLY A 470 -26.64 -8.34 21.05
CA GLY A 470 -27.35 -9.26 20.15
C GLY A 470 -26.91 -10.71 20.29
N SER A 471 -27.54 -11.59 19.50
CA SER A 471 -27.09 -12.98 19.31
C SER A 471 -26.06 -13.11 18.19
N TYR A 472 -26.02 -12.13 17.29
CA TYR A 472 -25.09 -12.04 16.17
C TYR A 472 -24.70 -10.58 15.95
N LEU A 473 -23.41 -10.29 15.76
CA LEU A 473 -22.86 -8.93 15.71
C LEU A 473 -22.01 -8.68 14.45
N GLY A 474 -22.05 -9.60 13.47
CA GLY A 474 -21.34 -9.48 12.20
C GLY A 474 -21.79 -8.26 11.39
N GLU A 475 -20.91 -7.78 10.51
CA GLU A 475 -21.20 -6.65 9.60
C GLU A 475 -22.07 -7.06 8.40
N ASP A 476 -22.29 -8.35 8.18
CA ASP A 476 -23.21 -8.95 7.21
C ASP A 476 -24.68 -8.96 7.70
N ASP A 477 -24.94 -8.66 8.98
CA ASP A 477 -26.30 -8.39 9.50
C ASP A 477 -26.88 -7.03 9.04
N ILE A 478 -26.11 -6.25 8.29
CA ILE A 478 -26.48 -4.89 7.90
C ILE A 478 -27.29 -4.91 6.59
N VAL A 479 -28.57 -4.57 6.68
CA VAL A 479 -29.42 -4.31 5.51
C VAL A 479 -29.36 -2.81 5.18
N ARG A 480 -28.92 -2.45 3.97
CA ARG A 480 -28.80 -1.07 3.51
C ARG A 480 -29.95 -0.69 2.58
N PHE A 481 -30.59 0.46 2.86
CA PHE A 481 -31.71 0.98 2.06
C PHE A 481 -31.30 2.17 1.21
N GLU A 482 -30.43 3.04 1.75
CA GLU A 482 -29.89 4.19 1.03
C GLU A 482 -28.43 4.39 1.44
N ASP A 483 -27.52 4.23 0.49
CA ASP A 483 -26.11 4.46 0.68
C ASP A 483 -25.59 5.57 -0.25
N ARG A 484 -25.08 6.65 0.34
CA ARG A 484 -24.42 7.73 -0.43
C ARG A 484 -23.07 7.32 -1.01
N TYR A 485 -22.56 6.15 -0.62
CA TYR A 485 -21.22 5.65 -0.96
C TYR A 485 -21.26 4.27 -1.65
N ASN A 486 -22.45 3.86 -2.11
CA ASN A 486 -22.64 2.68 -2.95
C ASN A 486 -22.00 1.38 -2.39
N ARG A 487 -22.13 1.12 -1.08
CA ARG A 487 -21.73 -0.16 -0.43
C ARG A 487 -22.89 -1.18 -0.45
N SER A 488 -23.79 -1.00 -1.42
CA SER A 488 -25.05 -1.74 -1.60
C SER A 488 -24.79 -3.17 -2.02
#